data_AF-G9WYX8-F1
#
_entry.id   AF-G9WYX8-F1
#
_cell.length_a   1.000
_cell.length_b   1.000
_cell.length_c   1.000
_cell.angle_alpha   90.00
_cell.angle_beta   90.00
_cell.angle_gamma   90.00
#
_symmetry.space_group_name_H-M   'P 1'
#
loop_
_entity.id
_entity.type
_entity.pdbx_description
1 polymer ?
#
loop_
_entity_poly.entity_id
_entity_poly.type
_entity_poly.pdbx_seq_one_letter_code
_entity_poly.pdbx_strand_id
1 'polypeptide(L)'
;MLEKHGYEIKVLNTINFKKSMHYNPFAYLRSEKDILKLVQTIMANTKGEGEKSTEDFWCKAERLYYTALIGYLYYEAPEEEQNFESLLAFIDASEVREEDENFKNAVDYIFDALEKEKPNHFAVKQYRKYKLAAGVIELRRTLNHYLSEKCFA
;
A
#
# COMPACT_ATOMS: atom_id res chain seq x y z
N MET A 1 -30.21 26.86 -3.00
CA MET A 1 -30.35 27.66 -1.76
C MET A 1 -28.98 27.95 -1.16
N LEU A 2 -28.10 26.96 -0.96
CA LEU A 2 -26.75 27.16 -0.41
C LEU A 2 -25.80 27.94 -1.34
N GLU A 3 -25.77 27.62 -2.64
CA GLU A 3 -24.99 28.37 -3.65
C GLU A 3 -25.31 29.87 -3.64
N LYS A 4 -26.60 30.22 -3.51
CA LYS A 4 -27.08 31.62 -3.46
C LYS A 4 -26.62 32.38 -2.21
N HIS A 5 -26.11 31.69 -1.20
CA HIS A 5 -25.55 32.28 0.01
C HIS A 5 -24.01 32.21 0.04
N GLY A 6 -23.36 31.96 -1.11
CA GLY A 6 -21.91 32.02 -1.25
C GLY A 6 -21.16 30.75 -0.84
N TYR A 7 -21.85 29.64 -0.59
CA TYR A 7 -21.20 28.36 -0.30
C TYR A 7 -20.72 27.68 -1.57
N GLU A 8 -19.48 27.17 -1.54
CA GLU A 8 -18.97 26.26 -2.56
C GLU A 8 -19.55 24.86 -2.32
N ILE A 9 -20.35 24.36 -3.26
CA ILE A 9 -20.97 23.03 -3.17
C ILE A 9 -20.06 22.01 -3.84
N LYS A 10 -19.65 20.98 -3.08
CA LYS A 10 -18.97 19.79 -3.63
C LYS A 10 -19.94 18.62 -3.71
N VAL A 11 -20.03 17.98 -4.88
CA VAL A 11 -20.95 16.86 -5.14
C VAL A 11 -20.15 15.59 -5.41
N LEU A 12 -20.33 14.57 -4.56
CA LEU A 12 -19.85 13.22 -4.79
C LEU A 12 -21.03 12.32 -5.17
N ASN A 13 -21.06 11.87 -6.42
CA ASN A 13 -22.07 10.93 -6.91
C ASN A 13 -21.43 9.55 -7.14
N THR A 14 -21.81 8.58 -6.29
CA THR A 14 -21.30 7.21 -6.33
C THR A 14 -22.06 6.28 -7.29
N ILE A 15 -23.14 6.77 -7.92
CA ILE A 15 -23.92 6.01 -8.92
C ILE A 15 -23.56 6.47 -10.34
N ASN A 16 -23.55 7.79 -10.57
CA ASN A 16 -23.18 8.38 -11.85
C ASN A 16 -21.99 9.31 -11.69
N PHE A 17 -20.79 8.75 -11.91
CA PHE A 17 -19.53 9.50 -11.80
C PHE A 17 -19.44 10.70 -12.77
N LYS A 18 -20.13 10.67 -13.92
CA LYS A 18 -20.18 11.82 -14.84
C LYS A 18 -20.93 13.03 -14.26
N LYS A 19 -21.71 12.82 -13.20
CA LYS A 19 -22.42 13.86 -12.43
C LYS A 19 -21.78 14.07 -11.06
N SER A 20 -20.54 13.63 -10.88
CA SER A 20 -19.74 13.83 -9.68
C SER A 20 -18.66 14.86 -9.97
N MET A 21 -18.17 15.56 -8.95
CA MET A 21 -16.95 16.37 -9.06
C MET A 21 -15.67 15.53 -8.99
N HIS A 22 -15.83 14.20 -8.95
CA HIS A 22 -14.78 13.22 -8.71
C HIS A 22 -14.10 13.40 -7.35
N TYR A 23 -13.45 12.35 -6.86
CA TYR A 23 -12.77 12.36 -5.58
C TYR A 23 -11.44 11.63 -5.71
N ASN A 24 -10.37 12.34 -5.38
CA ASN A 24 -9.03 11.78 -5.29
C ASN A 24 -8.51 11.98 -3.85
N PRO A 25 -8.29 10.93 -3.05
CA PRO A 25 -7.81 11.09 -1.68
C PRO A 25 -6.39 11.65 -1.58
N PHE A 26 -5.56 11.47 -2.62
CA PHE A 26 -4.19 12.00 -2.64
C PHE A 26 -4.17 13.54 -2.56
N ALA A 27 -5.17 14.20 -3.16
CA ALA A 27 -5.34 15.65 -3.10
C ALA A 27 -5.53 16.18 -1.67
N TYR A 28 -5.79 15.31 -0.69
CA TYR A 28 -5.99 15.66 0.73
C TYR A 28 -4.84 15.20 1.64
N LEU A 29 -3.81 14.56 1.09
CA LEU A 29 -2.62 14.18 1.87
C LEU A 29 -1.76 15.43 2.14
N ARG A 30 -1.40 15.64 3.41
CA ARG A 30 -0.53 16.77 3.83
C ARG A 30 0.67 16.31 4.67
N SER A 31 0.67 15.05 5.08
CA SER A 31 1.67 14.51 6.01
C SER A 31 1.73 12.99 5.94
N GLU A 32 2.81 12.41 6.48
CA GLU A 32 2.94 10.97 6.69
C GLU A 32 1.77 10.38 7.49
N LYS A 33 1.24 11.15 8.44
CA LYS A 33 0.08 10.74 9.24
C LYS A 33 -1.17 10.53 8.38
N ASP A 34 -1.35 11.35 7.35
CA ASP A 34 -2.51 11.22 6.46
C ASP A 34 -2.36 10.03 5.52
N ILE A 35 -1.14 9.70 5.10
CA ILE A 35 -0.84 8.45 4.37
C ILE A 35 -1.26 7.24 5.22
N LEU A 36 -0.87 7.22 6.49
CA LEU A 36 -1.22 6.12 7.40
C LEU A 36 -2.74 5.98 7.60
N LYS A 37 -3.47 7.11 7.67
CA LYS A 37 -4.93 7.09 7.72
C LYS A 37 -5.53 6.53 6.43
N LEU A 38 -5.04 6.95 5.26
CA LEU A 38 -5.52 6.46 3.97
C LEU A 38 -5.30 4.94 3.84
N VAL A 39 -4.12 4.45 4.19
CA VAL A 39 -3.81 3.00 4.23
C VAL A 39 -4.79 2.27 5.13
N GLN A 40 -5.03 2.78 6.35
CA GLN A 40 -5.98 2.18 7.28
C GLN A 40 -7.40 2.15 6.69
N THR A 41 -7.83 3.24 6.04
CA THR A 41 -9.14 3.31 5.38
C THR A 41 -9.24 2.26 4.27
N ILE A 42 -8.23 2.11 3.41
CA ILE A 42 -8.22 1.09 2.35
C ILE A 42 -8.37 -0.30 2.97
N MET A 43 -7.46 -0.67 3.88
CA MET A 43 -7.44 -1.99 4.51
C MET A 43 -8.73 -2.28 5.29
N ALA A 44 -9.36 -1.29 5.91
CA ALA A 44 -10.62 -1.49 6.65
C ALA A 44 -11.81 -1.78 5.72
N ASN A 45 -11.79 -1.25 4.50
CA ASN A 45 -12.89 -1.41 3.53
C ASN A 45 -12.65 -2.54 2.52
N THR A 46 -11.47 -3.16 2.50
CA THR A 46 -11.15 -4.32 1.65
C THR A 46 -11.11 -5.65 2.41
N LYS A 47 -11.34 -5.63 3.72
CA LYS A 47 -11.48 -6.85 4.54
C LYS A 47 -12.83 -7.53 4.28
N GLY A 48 -12.82 -8.85 4.14
CA GLY A 48 -14.04 -9.65 4.01
C GLY A 48 -14.88 -9.62 5.29
N GLU A 49 -16.20 -9.68 5.15
CA GLU A 49 -17.11 -9.78 6.30
C GLU A 49 -16.83 -11.09 7.08
N GLY A 50 -16.45 -10.98 8.36
CA GLY A 50 -16.30 -12.12 9.26
C GLY A 50 -14.85 -12.53 9.61
N GLU A 51 -13.82 -11.90 9.05
CA GLU A 51 -12.45 -12.10 9.52
C GLU A 51 -12.26 -11.46 10.90
N LYS A 52 -12.15 -12.31 11.94
CA LYS A 52 -11.80 -11.85 13.28
C LYS A 52 -10.45 -11.13 13.21
N SER A 53 -10.47 -9.88 13.65
CA SER A 53 -9.36 -8.93 13.74
C SER A 53 -8.27 -9.40 14.70
N THR A 54 -7.55 -10.44 14.33
CA THR A 54 -6.21 -10.71 14.82
C THR A 54 -5.27 -9.90 13.94
N GLU A 55 -4.29 -9.19 14.50
CA GLU A 55 -3.25 -8.55 13.68
C GLU A 55 -2.37 -9.62 13.02
N ASP A 56 -2.89 -10.24 11.99
CA ASP A 56 -2.18 -11.27 11.25
C ASP A 56 -0.97 -10.65 10.57
N PHE A 57 0.10 -11.45 10.49
CA PHE A 57 1.35 -11.06 9.85
C PHE A 57 1.14 -10.47 8.45
N TRP A 58 0.18 -11.01 7.69
CA TRP A 58 -0.23 -10.53 6.37
C TRP A 58 -0.77 -9.10 6.41
N CYS A 59 -1.58 -8.74 7.40
CA CYS A 59 -2.05 -7.36 7.57
C CYS A 59 -0.91 -6.39 7.90
N LYS A 60 0.17 -6.85 8.57
CA LYS A 60 1.34 -6.01 8.83
C LYS A 60 2.16 -5.77 7.57
N ALA A 61 2.40 -6.83 6.79
CA ALA A 61 3.08 -6.74 5.50
C ALA A 61 2.31 -5.84 4.53
N GLU A 62 1.00 -6.06 4.38
CA GLU A 62 0.11 -5.25 3.54
C GLU A 62 0.13 -3.76 3.94
N ARG A 63 0.02 -3.47 5.24
CA ARG A 63 0.10 -2.08 5.75
C ARG A 63 1.41 -1.41 5.37
N LEU A 64 2.54 -2.08 5.63
CA LEU A 64 3.87 -1.54 5.28
C LEU A 64 3.97 -1.32 3.77
N TYR A 65 3.42 -2.24 2.98
CA TYR A 65 3.48 -2.19 1.55
C TYR A 65 2.68 -1.01 0.97
N TYR A 66 1.41 -0.87 1.31
CA TYR A 66 0.60 0.27 0.88
C TYR A 66 1.14 1.60 1.39
N THR A 67 1.70 1.64 2.60
CA THR A 67 2.34 2.87 3.11
C THR A 67 3.54 3.27 2.27
N ALA A 68 4.35 2.29 1.82
CA ALA A 68 5.47 2.54 0.93
C ALA A 68 5.01 3.06 -0.43
N LEU A 69 4.04 2.39 -1.07
CA LEU A 69 3.55 2.77 -2.40
C LEU A 69 2.89 4.14 -2.42
N ILE A 70 1.96 4.39 -1.48
CA ILE A 70 1.27 5.67 -1.38
C ILE A 70 2.27 6.78 -1.01
N GLY A 71 3.26 6.47 -0.16
CA GLY A 71 4.34 7.40 0.15
C GLY A 71 5.22 7.72 -1.06
N TYR A 72 5.49 6.74 -1.93
CA TYR A 72 6.21 6.97 -3.18
C TYR A 72 5.42 7.90 -4.10
N LEU A 73 4.16 7.57 -4.37
CA LEU A 73 3.30 8.38 -5.24
C LEU A 73 3.16 9.81 -4.71
N TYR A 74 2.94 9.98 -3.42
CA TYR A 74 2.75 11.31 -2.82
C TYR A 74 3.98 12.21 -2.91
N TYR A 75 5.19 11.66 -2.69
CA TYR A 75 6.42 12.45 -2.62
C TYR A 75 7.22 12.54 -3.92
N GLU A 76 7.09 11.53 -4.80
CA GLU A 76 7.96 11.39 -5.97
C GLU A 76 7.21 11.41 -7.30
N ALA A 77 5.92 11.01 -7.34
CA ALA A 77 5.15 11.02 -8.57
C ALA A 77 4.55 12.41 -8.88
N PRO A 78 4.41 12.78 -10.16
CA PRO A 78 3.76 14.03 -10.55
C PRO A 78 2.28 14.04 -10.14
N GLU A 79 1.70 15.23 -9.95
CA GLU A 79 0.36 15.39 -9.35
C GLU A 79 -0.73 14.62 -10.11
N GLU A 80 -0.64 14.56 -11.44
CA GLU A 80 -1.53 13.78 -12.31
C GLU A 80 -1.50 12.28 -12.05
N GLU A 81 -0.38 11.74 -11.57
CA GLU A 81 -0.18 10.33 -11.25
C GLU A 81 -0.47 10.01 -9.77
N GLN A 82 -0.72 11.02 -8.93
CA GLN A 82 -1.08 10.82 -7.52
C GLN A 82 -2.53 10.39 -7.39
N ASN A 83 -2.85 9.16 -7.78
CA ASN A 83 -4.21 8.65 -7.83
C ASN A 83 -4.24 7.11 -7.62
N PHE A 84 -5.45 6.55 -7.54
CA PHE A 84 -5.62 5.11 -7.34
C PHE A 84 -5.24 4.26 -8.56
N GLU A 85 -5.33 4.79 -9.77
CA GLU A 85 -4.95 4.07 -10.99
C GLU A 85 -3.45 3.75 -10.95
N SER A 86 -2.61 4.74 -10.64
CA SER A 86 -1.17 4.54 -10.45
C SER A 86 -0.88 3.59 -9.29
N LEU A 87 -1.61 3.71 -8.17
CA LEU A 87 -1.44 2.80 -7.04
C LEU A 87 -1.71 1.34 -7.44
N LEU A 88 -2.78 1.09 -8.19
CA LEU A 88 -3.11 -0.24 -8.71
C LEU A 88 -2.05 -0.73 -9.70
N ALA A 89 -1.56 0.14 -10.59
CA ALA A 89 -0.49 -0.19 -11.53
C ALA A 89 0.80 -0.61 -10.79
N PHE A 90 1.16 0.05 -9.70
CA PHE A 90 2.27 -0.37 -8.85
C PHE A 90 2.03 -1.75 -8.23
N ILE A 91 0.81 -2.01 -7.72
CA ILE A 91 0.45 -3.31 -7.15
C ILE A 91 0.55 -4.42 -8.22
N ASP A 92 0.03 -4.18 -9.42
CA ASP A 92 0.08 -5.14 -10.53
C ASP A 92 1.52 -5.42 -11.00
N ALA A 93 2.39 -4.41 -10.96
CA ALA A 93 3.80 -4.52 -11.29
C ALA A 93 4.65 -5.24 -10.21
N SER A 94 4.03 -5.66 -9.10
CA SER A 94 4.69 -6.28 -7.94
C SER A 94 4.73 -7.80 -8.03
N GLU A 95 5.28 -8.31 -9.14
CA GLU A 95 5.41 -9.74 -9.36
C GLU A 95 6.35 -10.38 -8.32
N VAL A 96 5.96 -11.54 -7.81
CA VAL A 96 6.79 -12.37 -6.93
C VAL A 96 7.00 -13.71 -7.61
N ARG A 97 8.25 -14.19 -7.64
CA ARG A 97 8.61 -15.51 -8.18
C ARG A 97 9.15 -16.37 -7.05
N GLU A 98 8.49 -17.50 -6.78
CA GLU A 98 8.91 -18.42 -5.71
C GLU A 98 10.21 -19.18 -6.04
N GLU A 99 10.55 -19.32 -7.32
CA GLU A 99 11.69 -20.12 -7.79
C GLU A 99 13.00 -19.32 -7.89
N ASP A 100 12.95 -18.00 -7.76
CA ASP A 100 14.11 -17.11 -7.86
C ASP A 100 14.04 -16.02 -6.80
N GLU A 101 14.69 -16.27 -5.67
CA GLU A 101 14.79 -15.33 -4.55
C GLU A 101 15.52 -14.03 -4.91
N ASN A 102 16.34 -14.03 -5.97
CA ASN A 102 17.05 -12.84 -6.43
C ASN A 102 16.26 -12.05 -7.47
N PHE A 103 15.07 -12.52 -7.86
CA PHE A 103 14.20 -11.81 -8.77
C PHE A 103 13.79 -10.46 -8.19
N LYS A 104 13.92 -9.42 -9.01
CA LYS A 104 13.44 -8.07 -8.73
C LYS A 104 12.37 -7.70 -9.74
N ASN A 105 11.21 -7.30 -9.24
CA ASN A 105 10.15 -6.74 -10.07
C ASN A 105 10.39 -5.24 -10.33
N ALA A 106 9.50 -4.62 -11.13
CA ALA A 106 9.63 -3.21 -11.47
C ALA A 106 9.60 -2.30 -10.23
N VAL A 107 8.78 -2.63 -9.22
CA VAL A 107 8.68 -1.87 -7.97
C VAL A 107 9.97 -1.98 -7.16
N ASP A 108 10.59 -3.18 -7.08
CA ASP A 108 11.89 -3.36 -6.41
C ASP A 108 12.95 -2.41 -7.02
N TYR A 109 13.03 -2.33 -8.35
CA TYR A 109 13.98 -1.44 -9.03
C TYR A 109 13.69 0.04 -8.79
N ILE A 110 12.42 0.43 -8.75
CA ILE A 110 12.00 1.81 -8.44
C ILE A 110 12.46 2.21 -7.03
N PHE A 111 12.22 1.34 -6.05
CA PHE A 111 12.62 1.61 -4.66
C PHE A 111 14.14 1.56 -4.46
N ASP A 112 14.85 0.67 -5.16
CA ASP A 112 16.32 0.64 -5.16
C ASP A 112 16.93 1.94 -5.71
N ALA A 113 16.37 2.47 -6.80
CA ALA A 113 16.81 3.72 -7.39
C ALA A 113 16.57 4.90 -6.42
N LEU A 114 15.36 4.99 -5.87
CA LEU A 114 15.02 6.01 -4.89
C LEU A 114 15.89 5.90 -3.62
N GLU A 115 16.22 4.68 -3.19
CA GLU A 115 17.07 4.44 -2.03
C GLU A 115 18.52 4.92 -2.24
N LYS A 116 19.07 4.73 -3.44
CA LYS A 116 20.41 5.22 -3.77
C LYS A 116 20.50 6.74 -3.70
N GLU A 117 19.45 7.44 -4.13
CA GLU A 117 19.41 8.90 -4.12
C GLU A 117 19.01 9.47 -2.76
N LYS A 118 17.99 8.89 -2.13
CA LYS A 118 17.35 9.38 -0.90
C LYS A 118 17.21 8.23 0.13
N PRO A 119 18.31 7.76 0.75
CA PRO A 119 18.30 6.58 1.62
C PRO A 119 17.44 6.75 2.89
N ASN A 120 17.13 7.99 3.26
CA ASN A 120 16.31 8.33 4.42
C ASN A 120 14.84 8.65 4.07
N HIS A 121 14.44 8.49 2.79
CA HIS A 121 13.09 8.77 2.32
C HIS A 121 12.04 7.93 3.06
N PHE A 122 10.87 8.52 3.34
CA PHE A 122 9.79 7.86 4.08
C PHE A 122 9.36 6.56 3.39
N ALA A 123 9.09 6.61 2.09
CA ALA A 123 8.63 5.45 1.32
C ALA A 123 9.67 4.31 1.33
N VAL A 124 10.96 4.64 1.17
CA VAL A 124 12.07 3.67 1.19
C VAL A 124 12.15 2.96 2.55
N LYS A 125 12.03 3.71 3.65
CA LYS A 125 12.03 3.13 5.00
C LYS A 125 10.88 2.13 5.20
N GLN A 126 9.69 2.41 4.69
CA GLN A 126 8.55 1.49 4.80
C GLN A 126 8.74 0.28 3.88
N TYR A 127 9.26 0.48 2.67
CA TYR A 127 9.51 -0.60 1.72
C TYR A 127 10.57 -1.59 2.22
N ARG A 128 11.69 -1.09 2.78
CA ARG A 128 12.69 -1.93 3.45
C ARG A 128 12.09 -2.77 4.57
N LYS A 129 11.27 -2.15 5.43
CA LYS A 129 10.57 -2.87 6.50
C LYS A 129 9.62 -3.93 5.94
N TYR A 130 8.92 -3.63 4.85
CA TYR A 130 8.07 -4.58 4.15
C TYR A 130 8.90 -5.76 3.61
N LYS A 131 9.99 -5.52 2.87
CA LYS A 131 10.85 -6.59 2.32
C LYS A 131 11.46 -7.45 3.43
N LEU A 132 11.88 -6.84 4.54
CA LEU A 132 12.34 -7.58 5.71
C LEU A 132 11.23 -8.43 6.30
N ALA A 133 10.02 -7.88 6.51
CA ALA A 133 8.89 -8.63 7.04
C ALA A 133 8.48 -9.76 6.10
N ALA A 134 8.32 -9.48 4.80
CA ALA A 134 7.97 -10.45 3.77
C ALA A 134 9.04 -11.53 3.57
N GLY A 135 10.33 -11.21 3.72
CA GLY A 135 11.42 -12.20 3.73
C GLY A 135 11.33 -13.20 4.88
N VAL A 136 10.63 -12.88 5.99
CA VAL A 136 10.33 -13.83 7.08
C VAL A 136 9.22 -14.83 6.69
N ILE A 137 8.62 -14.73 5.50
CA ILE A 137 7.71 -15.77 4.96
C ILE A 137 8.44 -17.11 4.82
N GLU A 138 9.76 -17.09 4.64
CA GLU A 138 10.59 -18.29 4.64
C GLU A 138 10.71 -18.93 6.03
N LEU A 139 10.70 -18.13 7.10
CA LEU A 139 10.79 -18.63 8.47
C LEU A 139 9.54 -19.43 8.88
N ARG A 140 8.38 -19.10 8.29
CA ARG A 140 7.12 -19.84 8.48
C ARG A 140 7.12 -21.17 7.72
N ARG A 141 7.77 -21.25 6.55
CA ARG A 141 7.98 -22.49 5.79
C ARG A 141 8.96 -23.41 6.54
N THR A 142 10.07 -22.87 7.07
CA THR A 142 11.01 -23.64 7.91
C THR A 142 10.44 -24.03 9.26
N LEU A 143 9.62 -23.19 9.92
CA LEU A 143 8.99 -23.55 11.21
C LEU A 143 7.93 -24.66 11.05
N ASN A 144 7.16 -24.65 9.96
CA ASN A 144 6.24 -25.75 9.64
C ASN A 144 6.99 -27.05 9.30
N HIS A 145 8.13 -26.97 8.62
CA HIS A 145 9.02 -28.12 8.41
C HIS A 145 9.59 -28.65 9.73
N TYR A 146 10.09 -27.76 10.60
CA TYR A 146 10.65 -28.10 11.92
C TYR A 146 9.61 -28.68 12.90
N LEU A 147 8.37 -28.20 12.85
CA LEU A 147 7.26 -28.71 13.65
C LEU A 147 6.74 -30.05 13.11
N SER A 148 6.74 -30.23 11.78
CA SER A 148 6.40 -31.51 11.14
C SER A 148 7.41 -32.61 11.49
N GLU A 149 8.72 -32.32 11.48
CA GLU A 149 9.76 -33.33 11.78
C GLU A 149 9.82 -33.72 13.27
N LYS A 150 9.43 -32.82 14.19
CA LYS A 150 9.44 -33.11 15.64
C LYS A 150 8.15 -33.68 16.19
N CYS A 151 7.02 -33.52 15.49
CA CYS A 151 5.72 -34.06 15.94
C CYS A 151 5.39 -35.44 15.33
N PHE A 152 6.17 -35.91 14.35
CA PHE A 152 6.01 -37.22 13.71
C PHE A 152 7.22 -38.15 13.88
N ALA A 153 8.08 -37.89 14.88
CA ALA A 153 9.15 -38.79 15.34
C ALA A 153 8.85 -39.32 16.74
#